data_AF-A0A0R4ITN2-F1
#
_entry.id   AF-A0A0R4ITN2-F1
#
_cell.length_a   1.000
_cell.length_b   1.000
_cell.length_c   1.000
_cell.angle_alpha   90.00
_cell.angle_beta   90.00
_cell.angle_gamma   90.00
#
_symmetry.space_group_name_H-M   'P 1'
#
loop_
_entity.id
_entity.type
_entity.pdbx_description
1 polymer ?
#
loop_
_entity_poly.entity_id
_entity_poly.type
_entity_poly.pdbx_seq_one_letter_code
_entity_poly.pdbx_strand_id
1 'polypeptide(L)'
;MMNASLILIYALIVPALLADKGTYTKEKVCQDLQVIGIEKFKEMVTVLYSQKFPNGTFEEVNCVADEMTTLAEKCCKDDASPDCYDKGATEISEKSCRKDSPFPKHPGIEQCCTLQGHERKLCLASLRYSADELPSLLEPTNEEICAEYTKDEKQYAVRYAYEFARRHRNIPAGFVLNATQHHVRMAARCCRPAVKNSCFFQERIQMRSSNIFLRFLSHVCNNQMNLKSYRYGLSAYYGSLLGLSFEEASVLSSRTHSGLEKCCLRPQPECIIEEISSVHNVLCDESKPTAMSEDLRKCCNKPALESLPCVDGLKRQSHQSPDVANPDSSQLCDGAQPHGIDRYLFLIGVKHATISLPVLATIFDRIRDTVTACCSSADASACLTEKESTLKKTTAFLSKLDDTCSQYSKLDLPAFTTLMQKEGGETRKQAWVSWASSCCSKLSPAQLCQKLTEEVIKYDDDSAA
;
A
#
# COMPACT_ATOMS: atom_id res chain seq x y z
N MET A 1 17.04 -13.28 12.84
CA MET A 1 16.14 -14.28 13.45
C MET A 1 15.26 -13.57 14.45
N MET A 2 13.95 -13.52 14.25
CA MET A 2 13.02 -13.11 15.31
C MET A 2 12.97 -14.26 16.33
N ASN A 3 12.92 -13.96 17.64
CA ASN A 3 12.81 -15.01 18.67
C ASN A 3 11.55 -15.83 18.41
N ALA A 4 11.63 -17.16 18.46
CA ALA A 4 10.48 -18.05 18.22
C ALA A 4 9.28 -17.75 19.14
N SER A 5 9.55 -17.26 20.35
CA SER A 5 8.57 -16.75 21.33
C SER A 5 7.82 -15.47 20.91
N LEU A 6 8.16 -14.85 19.77
CA LEU A 6 7.38 -13.78 19.13
C LEU A 6 6.66 -14.27 17.86
N ILE A 7 7.01 -15.45 17.34
CA ILE A 7 6.51 -15.95 16.04
C ILE A 7 5.21 -16.74 16.21
N LEU A 8 5.07 -17.52 17.28
CA LEU A 8 3.88 -18.34 17.54
C LEU A 8 2.65 -17.56 18.04
N ILE A 9 2.78 -16.24 18.22
CA ILE A 9 1.96 -15.48 19.16
C ILE A 9 1.01 -14.47 18.50
N TYR A 10 1.34 -13.94 17.33
CA TYR A 10 0.47 -12.97 16.66
C TYR A 10 -0.70 -13.61 15.90
N ALA A 11 -0.80 -14.94 15.85
CA ALA A 11 -1.63 -15.71 14.91
C ALA A 11 -3.15 -15.46 14.92
N LEU A 12 -3.70 -14.65 15.83
CA LEU A 12 -5.14 -14.56 16.06
C LEU A 12 -5.76 -13.20 15.68
N ILE A 13 -5.55 -12.14 16.47
CA ILE A 13 -6.09 -10.76 16.33
C ILE A 13 -7.38 -10.56 15.49
N VAL A 14 -7.35 -10.38 14.15
CA VAL A 14 -8.39 -9.55 13.47
C VAL A 14 -9.84 -10.06 13.36
N PRO A 15 -10.19 -11.37 13.32
CA PRO A 15 -11.59 -11.77 13.47
C PRO A 15 -12.22 -11.22 14.77
N ALA A 16 -11.43 -10.93 15.82
CA ALA A 16 -11.94 -10.25 17.03
C ALA A 16 -12.48 -8.82 16.75
N LEU A 17 -11.92 -8.10 15.77
CA LEU A 17 -12.32 -6.73 15.44
C LEU A 17 -13.30 -6.64 14.24
N LEU A 18 -13.45 -7.71 13.44
CA LEU A 18 -14.31 -7.67 12.24
C LEU A 18 -15.33 -8.82 12.12
N ALA A 19 -15.18 -9.94 12.83
CA ALA A 19 -16.11 -11.08 12.74
C ALA A 19 -15.88 -12.15 13.83
N ASP A 20 -16.57 -12.03 14.98
CA ASP A 20 -17.41 -13.10 15.57
C ASP A 20 -18.18 -12.55 16.79
N LYS A 21 -19.04 -13.38 17.39
CA LYS A 21 -19.78 -13.16 18.65
C LYS A 21 -18.84 -12.68 19.75
N GLY A 22 -19.25 -11.67 20.52
CA GLY A 22 -18.38 -10.89 21.42
C GLY A 22 -17.58 -11.67 22.47
N THR A 23 -17.95 -12.90 22.82
CA THR A 23 -17.13 -13.81 23.65
C THR A 23 -15.80 -14.17 22.98
N TYR A 24 -15.82 -14.52 21.70
CA TYR A 24 -14.62 -14.83 20.92
C TYR A 24 -13.70 -13.60 20.78
N THR A 25 -14.28 -12.41 20.65
CA THR A 25 -13.52 -11.14 20.70
C THR A 25 -12.83 -10.95 22.05
N LYS A 26 -13.53 -11.15 23.18
CA LYS A 26 -12.95 -11.01 24.53
C LYS A 26 -11.77 -11.95 24.72
N GLU A 27 -11.98 -13.26 24.58
CA GLU A 27 -10.97 -14.29 24.84
C GLU A 27 -9.66 -14.00 24.11
N LYS A 28 -9.77 -13.59 22.85
CA LYS A 28 -8.68 -13.29 21.93
C LYS A 28 -7.92 -12.01 22.28
N VAL A 29 -8.63 -10.92 22.56
CA VAL A 29 -8.01 -9.68 23.07
C VAL A 29 -7.29 -9.92 24.39
N CYS A 30 -7.84 -10.78 25.26
CA CYS A 30 -7.22 -11.12 26.53
C CYS A 30 -5.99 -12.04 26.38
N GLN A 31 -6.01 -13.00 25.45
CA GLN A 31 -4.83 -13.79 25.07
C GLN A 31 -3.72 -12.88 24.52
N ASP A 32 -4.05 -11.98 23.58
CA ASP A 32 -3.10 -11.03 23.02
C ASP A 32 -2.48 -10.17 24.14
N LEU A 33 -3.31 -9.59 25.02
CA LEU A 33 -2.88 -8.78 26.17
C LEU A 33 -1.96 -9.55 27.12
N GLN A 34 -2.34 -10.78 27.51
CA GLN A 34 -1.58 -11.62 28.43
C GLN A 34 -0.16 -11.90 27.91
N VAL A 35 -0.02 -12.02 26.59
CA VAL A 35 1.26 -12.37 25.97
C VAL A 35 2.14 -11.16 25.68
N ILE A 36 1.58 -10.06 25.16
CA ILE A 36 2.39 -8.89 24.77
C ILE A 36 2.61 -7.89 25.90
N GLY A 37 1.72 -7.89 26.91
CA GLY A 37 1.68 -6.91 27.99
C GLY A 37 0.98 -5.61 27.61
N ILE A 38 0.46 -4.88 28.60
CA ILE A 38 -0.46 -3.77 28.38
C ILE A 38 0.12 -2.60 27.57
N GLU A 39 1.41 -2.29 27.75
CA GLU A 39 2.07 -1.19 27.02
C GLU A 39 2.11 -1.46 25.51
N LYS A 40 2.43 -2.70 25.10
CA LYS A 40 2.40 -3.11 23.69
C LYS A 40 0.99 -3.28 23.15
N PHE A 41 0.02 -3.62 23.99
CA PHE A 41 -1.39 -3.60 23.60
C PHE A 41 -1.83 -2.17 23.24
N LYS A 42 -1.45 -1.16 24.04
CA LYS A 42 -1.68 0.25 23.72
C LYS A 42 -0.98 0.68 22.43
N GLU A 43 0.28 0.28 22.22
CA GLU A 43 0.98 0.49 20.94
C GLU A 43 0.21 -0.13 19.77
N MET A 44 -0.29 -1.37 19.88
CA MET A 44 -1.03 -2.05 18.83
C MET A 44 -2.34 -1.33 18.47
N VAL A 45 -3.13 -0.92 19.47
CA VAL A 45 -4.36 -0.15 19.23
C VAL A 45 -4.02 1.18 18.56
N THR A 46 -2.95 1.86 19.00
CA THR A 46 -2.45 3.09 18.38
C THR A 46 -2.10 2.87 16.92
N VAL A 47 -1.36 1.80 16.57
CA VAL A 47 -1.04 1.45 15.18
C VAL A 47 -2.31 1.24 14.35
N LEU A 48 -3.22 0.39 14.83
CA LEU A 48 -4.44 0.04 14.09
C LEU A 48 -5.32 1.27 13.83
N TYR A 49 -5.53 2.13 14.82
CA TYR A 49 -6.32 3.35 14.64
C TYR A 49 -5.60 4.40 13.79
N SER A 50 -4.28 4.53 13.87
CA SER A 50 -3.49 5.42 13.00
C SER A 50 -3.51 4.97 11.53
N GLN A 51 -3.50 3.65 11.28
CA GLN A 51 -3.63 3.08 9.94
C GLN A 51 -5.04 3.29 9.36
N LYS A 52 -6.08 3.13 10.19
CA LYS A 52 -7.50 3.32 9.79
C LYS A 52 -7.88 4.79 9.60
N PHE A 53 -7.39 5.68 10.46
CA PHE A 53 -7.72 7.09 10.54
C PHE A 53 -6.46 7.96 10.42
N PRO A 54 -5.73 7.92 9.29
CA PRO A 54 -4.46 8.62 9.13
C PRO A 54 -4.55 10.16 9.25
N ASN A 55 -5.75 10.72 9.10
CA ASN A 55 -6.03 12.15 9.27
C ASN A 55 -6.38 12.54 10.72
N GLY A 56 -6.65 11.57 11.61
CA GLY A 56 -6.92 11.85 13.02
C GLY A 56 -5.68 12.36 13.75
N THR A 57 -5.88 13.15 14.80
CA THR A 57 -4.76 13.67 15.61
C THR A 57 -4.16 12.60 16.51
N PHE A 58 -2.97 12.86 17.05
CA PHE A 58 -2.36 11.97 18.04
C PHE A 58 -3.27 11.82 19.27
N GLU A 59 -3.87 12.92 19.73
CA GLU A 59 -4.73 12.98 20.90
C GLU A 59 -6.02 12.18 20.70
N GLU A 60 -6.63 12.26 19.51
CA GLU A 60 -7.81 11.47 19.15
C GLU A 60 -7.50 9.97 19.14
N VAL A 61 -6.42 9.56 18.47
CA VAL A 61 -5.99 8.15 18.40
C VAL A 61 -5.57 7.63 19.77
N ASN A 62 -4.80 8.40 20.53
CA ASN A 62 -4.37 8.03 21.89
C ASN A 62 -5.58 7.92 22.82
N CYS A 63 -6.61 8.77 22.69
CA CYS A 63 -7.83 8.65 23.48
C CYS A 63 -8.56 7.32 23.23
N VAL A 64 -8.67 6.87 21.97
CA VAL A 64 -9.22 5.52 21.68
C VAL A 64 -8.32 4.43 22.25
N ALA A 65 -6.99 4.59 22.12
CA ALA A 65 -6.03 3.62 22.65
C ALA A 65 -6.18 3.48 24.17
N ASP A 66 -6.26 4.59 24.92
CA ASP A 66 -6.43 4.59 26.37
C ASP A 66 -7.76 3.93 26.81
N GLU A 67 -8.86 4.18 26.11
CA GLU A 67 -10.16 3.56 26.39
C GLU A 67 -10.13 2.03 26.15
N MET A 68 -9.57 1.59 25.02
CA MET A 68 -9.42 0.16 24.71
C MET A 68 -8.46 -0.55 25.66
N THR A 69 -7.35 0.10 26.02
CA THR A 69 -6.36 -0.36 27.01
C THR A 69 -7.03 -0.53 28.38
N THR A 70 -7.75 0.48 28.85
CA THR A 70 -8.51 0.45 30.12
C THR A 70 -9.56 -0.67 30.11
N LEU A 71 -10.27 -0.83 28.99
CA LEU A 71 -11.26 -1.90 28.82
C LEU A 71 -10.61 -3.29 28.92
N ALA A 72 -9.46 -3.49 28.28
CA ALA A 72 -8.73 -4.76 28.31
C ALA A 72 -8.20 -5.06 29.72
N GLU A 73 -7.54 -4.10 30.39
CA GLU A 73 -7.08 -4.27 31.79
C GLU A 73 -8.23 -4.60 32.75
N LYS A 74 -9.40 -3.98 32.57
CA LYS A 74 -10.58 -4.20 33.41
C LYS A 74 -11.20 -5.58 33.17
N CYS A 75 -11.37 -5.97 31.90
CA CYS A 75 -12.19 -7.12 31.54
C CYS A 75 -11.44 -8.42 31.25
N CYS A 76 -10.11 -8.38 31.13
CA CYS A 76 -9.27 -9.57 30.92
C CYS A 76 -8.73 -10.20 32.22
N LYS A 77 -9.27 -9.80 33.37
CA LYS A 77 -9.05 -10.47 34.66
C LYS A 77 -9.99 -11.67 34.79
N ASP A 78 -9.54 -12.70 35.51
CA ASP A 78 -10.31 -13.94 35.72
C ASP A 78 -11.62 -13.71 36.49
N ASP A 79 -11.71 -12.65 37.30
CA ASP A 79 -12.89 -12.25 38.08
C ASP A 79 -13.85 -11.32 37.31
N ALA A 80 -13.51 -10.88 36.10
CA ALA A 80 -14.33 -9.98 35.31
C ALA A 80 -15.59 -10.66 34.75
N SER A 81 -16.74 -9.99 34.83
CA SER A 81 -18.01 -10.56 34.37
C SER A 81 -17.97 -11.01 32.89
N PRO A 82 -18.76 -12.04 32.50
CA PRO A 82 -18.78 -12.53 31.12
C PRO A 82 -19.11 -11.44 30.09
N ASP A 83 -19.95 -10.50 30.47
CA ASP A 83 -20.42 -9.36 29.66
C ASP A 83 -19.57 -8.09 29.79
N CYS A 84 -18.52 -8.08 30.63
CA CYS A 84 -17.69 -6.90 30.92
C CYS A 84 -17.17 -6.23 29.63
N TYR A 85 -16.58 -7.04 28.75
CA TYR A 85 -15.98 -6.53 27.50
C TYR A 85 -17.06 -6.04 26.52
N ASP A 86 -18.19 -6.74 26.40
CA ASP A 86 -19.26 -6.33 25.48
C ASP A 86 -19.97 -5.04 25.93
N LYS A 87 -20.17 -4.88 27.25
CA LYS A 87 -20.67 -3.64 27.85
C LYS A 87 -19.74 -2.47 27.57
N GLY A 88 -18.45 -2.58 27.92
CA GLY A 88 -17.49 -1.50 27.69
C GLY A 88 -17.25 -1.20 26.20
N ALA A 89 -17.25 -2.22 25.34
CA ALA A 89 -17.22 -2.01 23.88
C ALA A 89 -18.48 -1.29 23.37
N THR A 90 -19.63 -1.50 24.01
CA THR A 90 -20.87 -0.77 23.71
C THR A 90 -20.77 0.68 24.17
N GLU A 91 -20.29 0.94 25.40
CA GLU A 91 -20.03 2.29 25.92
C GLU A 91 -19.06 3.09 25.01
N ILE A 92 -17.97 2.47 24.55
CA ILE A 92 -17.05 3.07 23.57
C ILE A 92 -17.77 3.32 22.24
N SER A 93 -18.59 2.39 21.74
CA SER A 93 -19.35 2.58 20.49
C SER A 93 -20.36 3.73 20.57
N GLU A 94 -21.00 3.92 21.72
CA GLU A 94 -21.90 5.03 21.98
C GLU A 94 -21.13 6.35 22.08
N LYS A 95 -19.95 6.33 22.73
CA LYS A 95 -19.04 7.48 22.80
C LYS A 95 -18.56 7.90 21.41
N SER A 96 -18.26 6.96 20.51
CA SER A 96 -17.97 7.24 19.08
C SER A 96 -19.10 7.99 18.37
N CYS A 97 -20.35 7.72 18.74
CA CYS A 97 -21.54 8.32 18.12
C CYS A 97 -21.95 9.69 18.70
N ARG A 98 -21.27 10.19 19.73
CA ARG A 98 -21.57 11.52 20.28
C ARG A 98 -20.94 12.61 19.43
N LYS A 99 -21.62 13.75 19.30
CA LYS A 99 -21.13 14.91 18.53
C LYS A 99 -19.78 15.42 19.07
N ASP A 100 -19.63 15.41 20.39
CA ASP A 100 -18.44 15.77 21.16
C ASP A 100 -17.45 14.60 21.37
N SER A 101 -17.60 13.49 20.64
CA SER A 101 -16.68 12.35 20.73
C SER A 101 -15.21 12.79 20.57
N PRO A 102 -14.29 12.38 21.47
CA PRO A 102 -12.87 12.72 21.37
C PRO A 102 -12.09 11.77 20.43
N PHE A 103 -12.79 10.91 19.68
CA PHE A 103 -12.18 9.91 18.81
C PHE A 103 -12.05 10.40 17.34
N PRO A 104 -11.17 9.78 16.53
CA PRO A 104 -10.93 10.21 15.15
C PRO A 104 -12.22 10.26 14.32
N LYS A 105 -12.42 11.35 13.58
CA LYS A 105 -13.60 11.54 12.75
C LYS A 105 -13.51 10.81 11.41
N HIS A 106 -14.66 10.32 10.92
CA HIS A 106 -14.80 9.71 9.61
C HIS A 106 -16.23 9.90 9.09
N PRO A 107 -16.44 10.21 7.79
CA PRO A 107 -17.79 10.49 7.24
C PRO A 107 -18.82 9.36 7.45
N GLY A 108 -18.37 8.11 7.48
CA GLY A 108 -19.23 6.94 7.69
C GLY A 108 -19.69 6.72 9.14
N ILE A 109 -19.19 7.49 10.12
CA ILE A 109 -19.61 7.35 11.53
C ILE A 109 -21.10 7.59 11.67
N GLU A 110 -21.64 8.63 11.05
CA GLU A 110 -23.08 8.96 11.12
C GLU A 110 -23.96 7.79 10.66
N GLN A 111 -23.59 7.17 9.53
CA GLN A 111 -24.28 5.99 9.01
C GLN A 111 -24.21 4.81 10.00
N CYS A 112 -23.01 4.49 10.51
CA CYS A 112 -22.83 3.42 11.50
C CYS A 112 -23.59 3.66 12.80
N CYS A 113 -23.80 4.92 13.19
CA CYS A 113 -24.48 5.28 14.43
C CYS A 113 -26.01 5.15 14.37
N THR A 114 -26.60 5.01 13.18
CA THR A 114 -28.02 4.64 13.04
C THR A 114 -28.27 3.18 13.47
N LEU A 115 -27.28 2.31 13.27
CA LEU A 115 -27.28 0.90 13.67
C LEU A 115 -27.22 0.75 15.20
N GLN A 116 -27.51 -0.45 15.70
CA GLN A 116 -27.55 -0.76 17.13
C GLN A 116 -26.68 -1.97 17.49
N GLY A 117 -26.33 -2.10 18.78
CA GLY A 117 -25.69 -3.29 19.34
C GLY A 117 -24.42 -3.73 18.61
N HIS A 118 -24.35 -5.01 18.24
CA HIS A 118 -23.19 -5.60 17.57
C HIS A 118 -22.98 -5.04 16.15
N GLU A 119 -24.05 -4.70 15.43
CA GLU A 119 -23.97 -4.17 14.06
C GLU A 119 -23.28 -2.79 14.02
N ARG A 120 -23.63 -1.90 14.96
CA ARG A 120 -22.91 -0.62 15.18
C ARG A 120 -21.43 -0.86 15.46
N LYS A 121 -21.11 -1.80 16.36
CA LYS A 121 -19.73 -2.13 16.73
C LYS A 121 -18.92 -2.61 15.52
N LEU A 122 -19.48 -3.51 14.70
CA LEU A 122 -18.85 -3.97 13.46
C LEU A 122 -18.67 -2.85 12.42
N CYS A 123 -19.68 -2.01 12.22
CA CYS A 123 -19.62 -0.91 11.27
C CYS A 123 -18.52 0.10 11.65
N LEU A 124 -18.49 0.57 12.91
CA LEU A 124 -17.43 1.46 13.41
C LEU A 124 -16.03 0.78 13.33
N ALA A 125 -15.96 -0.53 13.55
CA ALA A 125 -14.72 -1.29 13.44
C ALA A 125 -14.24 -1.47 11.99
N SER A 126 -15.12 -1.44 10.99
CA SER A 126 -14.74 -1.54 9.57
C SER A 126 -14.39 -0.21 8.91
N LEU A 127 -14.81 0.94 9.46
CA LEU A 127 -14.49 2.27 8.90
C LEU A 127 -12.98 2.48 8.70
N ARG A 128 -12.59 2.86 7.47
CA ARG A 128 -11.22 3.26 7.08
C ARG A 128 -11.30 4.52 6.22
N TYR A 129 -10.37 5.45 6.41
CA TYR A 129 -10.30 6.67 5.63
C TYR A 129 -9.49 6.45 4.33
N SER A 130 -10.13 6.62 3.17
CA SER A 130 -9.47 6.76 1.86
C SER A 130 -8.93 8.20 1.67
N ALA A 131 -7.97 8.58 2.52
CA ALA A 131 -7.33 9.90 2.47
C ALA A 131 -6.22 9.93 1.42
N ASP A 132 -5.87 11.12 0.92
CA ASP A 132 -4.59 11.32 0.22
C ASP A 132 -3.41 10.81 1.05
N GLU A 133 -2.37 10.32 0.40
CA GLU A 133 -1.17 9.84 1.06
C GLU A 133 -0.50 11.00 1.82
N LEU A 134 -0.13 10.76 3.08
CA LEU A 134 0.59 11.76 3.86
C LEU A 134 2.00 11.92 3.28
N PRO A 135 2.55 13.15 3.26
CA PRO A 135 3.96 13.35 2.93
C PRO A 135 4.86 12.46 3.79
N SER A 136 5.97 12.01 3.21
CA SER A 136 7.04 11.32 3.94
C SER A 136 7.36 12.04 5.24
N LEU A 137 7.53 11.30 6.33
CA LEU A 137 7.94 11.88 7.60
C LEU A 137 9.33 12.53 7.39
N LEU A 138 9.47 13.79 7.77
CA LEU A 138 10.79 14.40 7.91
C LEU A 138 11.52 13.61 9.00
N GLU A 139 12.55 12.86 8.63
CA GLU A 139 13.33 12.06 9.59
C GLU A 139 13.98 13.01 10.60
N PRO A 140 13.63 12.93 11.91
CA PRO A 140 14.21 13.84 12.90
C PRO A 140 15.70 13.59 13.06
N THR A 141 16.42 14.64 13.48
CA THR A 141 17.84 14.53 13.84
C THR A 141 18.03 13.58 15.02
N ASN A 142 19.26 13.09 15.21
CA ASN A 142 19.55 12.18 16.32
C ASN A 142 19.38 12.91 17.68
N GLU A 143 19.64 14.21 17.68
CA GLU A 143 19.48 15.14 18.78
C GLU A 143 17.99 15.31 19.15
N GLU A 144 17.10 15.51 18.17
CA GLU A 144 15.64 15.55 18.36
C GLU A 144 15.10 14.20 18.86
N ILE A 145 15.49 13.09 18.24
CA ILE A 145 15.14 11.72 18.70
C ILE A 145 15.48 11.55 20.19
N CYS A 146 16.67 11.97 20.59
CA CYS A 146 17.12 11.82 21.97
C CYS A 146 16.46 12.78 22.96
N ALA A 147 16.13 14.00 22.52
CA ALA A 147 15.39 14.95 23.33
C ALA A 147 13.96 14.46 23.60
N GLU A 148 13.26 13.98 22.57
CA GLU A 148 11.90 13.44 22.69
C GLU A 148 11.87 12.14 23.51
N TYR A 149 12.74 11.18 23.21
CA TYR A 149 12.83 9.91 23.95
C TYR A 149 13.16 10.14 25.43
N THR A 150 14.09 11.04 25.73
CA THR A 150 14.49 11.31 27.12
C THR A 150 13.45 12.11 27.91
N LYS A 151 12.57 12.85 27.22
CA LYS A 151 11.48 13.62 27.83
C LYS A 151 10.36 12.73 28.38
N ASP A 152 9.95 11.71 27.60
CA ASP A 152 8.96 10.71 28.03
C ASP A 152 9.13 9.42 27.21
N GLU A 153 9.84 8.44 27.76
CA GLU A 153 10.14 7.17 27.07
C GLU A 153 8.87 6.40 26.67
N LYS A 154 7.81 6.47 27.50
CA LYS A 154 6.57 5.71 27.28
C LYS A 154 5.71 6.36 26.22
N GLN A 155 5.51 7.69 26.30
CA GLN A 155 4.76 8.41 25.29
C GLN A 155 5.52 8.45 23.95
N TYR A 156 6.86 8.45 23.96
CA TYR A 156 7.67 8.42 22.75
C TYR A 156 7.39 7.19 21.87
N ALA A 157 7.32 5.99 22.45
CA ALA A 157 7.01 4.77 21.71
C ALA A 157 5.63 4.86 21.02
N VAL A 158 4.62 5.35 21.74
CA VAL A 158 3.25 5.53 21.24
C VAL A 158 3.19 6.63 20.15
N ARG A 159 3.91 7.74 20.32
CA ARG A 159 4.01 8.82 19.31
C ARG A 159 4.69 8.36 18.03
N TYR A 160 5.80 7.63 18.15
CA TYR A 160 6.47 7.05 16.98
C TYR A 160 5.55 6.05 16.26
N ALA A 161 4.90 5.15 17.00
CA ALA A 161 3.93 4.21 16.46
C ALA A 161 2.83 4.92 15.66
N TYR A 162 2.27 6.01 16.19
CA TYR A 162 1.26 6.84 15.51
C TYR A 162 1.77 7.46 14.20
N GLU A 163 2.87 8.21 14.22
CA GLU A 163 3.39 8.90 13.02
C GLU A 163 3.88 7.93 11.94
N PHE A 164 4.40 6.77 12.35
CA PHE A 164 4.86 5.73 11.43
C PHE A 164 3.67 4.96 10.82
N ALA A 165 2.69 4.56 11.63
CA ALA A 165 1.50 3.81 11.21
C ALA A 165 0.64 4.57 10.19
N ARG A 166 0.38 5.86 10.39
CA ARG A 166 -0.45 6.68 9.48
C ARG A 166 0.15 6.87 8.08
N ARG A 167 1.45 6.60 7.92
CA ARG A 167 2.18 6.56 6.64
C ARG A 167 2.34 5.15 6.06
N HIS A 168 2.14 4.12 6.88
CA HIS A 168 2.19 2.70 6.50
C HIS A 168 0.79 2.07 6.71
N ARG A 169 -0.23 2.64 6.06
CA ARG A 169 -1.67 2.41 6.35
C ARG A 169 -2.16 0.99 6.06
N ASN A 170 -1.57 0.37 5.05
CA ASN A 170 -2.12 -0.81 4.38
C ASN A 170 -1.25 -2.06 4.57
N ILE A 171 -0.43 -2.10 5.62
CA ILE A 171 0.44 -3.25 5.94
C ILE A 171 0.08 -3.88 7.28
N PRO A 172 0.47 -5.13 7.55
CA PRO A 172 0.27 -5.76 8.85
C PRO A 172 0.86 -4.95 10.01
N ALA A 173 0.04 -4.70 11.03
CA ALA A 173 0.42 -3.95 12.23
C ALA A 173 1.67 -4.52 12.92
N GLY A 174 1.91 -5.83 12.85
CA GLY A 174 3.13 -6.47 13.38
C GLY A 174 4.44 -5.91 12.80
N PHE A 175 4.46 -5.49 11.53
CA PHE A 175 5.64 -4.84 10.95
C PHE A 175 5.88 -3.44 11.50
N VAL A 176 4.81 -2.66 11.70
CA VAL A 176 4.87 -1.33 12.31
C VAL A 176 5.32 -1.41 13.77
N LEU A 177 4.79 -2.36 14.53
CA LEU A 177 5.19 -2.61 15.92
C LEU A 177 6.65 -3.04 16.02
N ASN A 178 7.11 -3.93 15.13
CA ASN A 178 8.51 -4.33 15.12
C ASN A 178 9.44 -3.15 14.78
N ALA A 179 9.08 -2.33 13.77
CA ALA A 179 9.83 -1.11 13.43
C ALA A 179 9.86 -0.10 14.60
N THR A 180 8.74 0.08 15.29
CA THR A 180 8.64 0.91 16.52
C THR A 180 9.58 0.41 17.60
N GLN A 181 9.55 -0.88 17.93
CA GLN A 181 10.41 -1.47 18.95
C GLN A 181 11.91 -1.37 18.59
N HIS A 182 12.26 -1.51 17.31
CA HIS A 182 13.64 -1.29 16.86
C HIS A 182 14.07 0.17 17.02
N HIS A 183 13.21 1.14 16.66
CA HIS A 183 13.50 2.56 16.81
C HIS A 183 13.65 2.98 18.28
N VAL A 184 12.76 2.52 19.16
CA VAL A 184 12.83 2.77 20.61
C VAL A 184 14.09 2.15 21.23
N ARG A 185 14.48 0.92 20.83
CA ARG A 185 15.74 0.30 21.27
C ARG A 185 16.98 1.06 20.79
N MET A 186 16.97 1.60 19.58
CA MET A 186 18.04 2.46 19.05
C MET A 186 18.16 3.73 19.90
N ALA A 187 17.06 4.42 20.18
CA ALA A 187 17.06 5.62 21.04
C ALA A 187 17.59 5.29 22.44
N ALA A 188 17.08 4.24 23.09
CA ALA A 188 17.52 3.79 24.41
C ALA A 188 19.04 3.54 24.50
N ARG A 189 19.65 2.99 23.44
CA ARG A 189 21.09 2.70 23.36
C ARG A 189 21.95 3.90 22.99
N CYS A 190 21.50 4.71 22.03
CA CYS A 190 22.33 5.71 21.38
C CYS A 190 22.21 7.12 22.00
N CYS A 191 21.22 7.35 22.87
CA CYS A 191 21.00 8.64 23.52
C CYS A 191 21.73 8.81 24.87
N ARG A 192 22.26 7.74 25.46
CA ARG A 192 22.87 7.78 26.81
C ARG A 192 24.35 7.33 26.83
N PRO A 193 25.20 7.97 27.66
CA PRO A 193 24.94 9.16 28.49
C PRO A 193 24.85 10.47 27.67
N ALA A 194 25.17 10.44 26.38
CA ALA A 194 25.01 11.53 25.42
C ALA A 194 24.71 10.95 24.03
N VAL A 195 24.26 11.79 23.09
CA VAL A 195 23.95 11.42 21.70
C VAL A 195 25.19 10.88 20.99
N LYS A 196 25.12 9.64 20.47
CA LYS A 196 26.22 8.97 19.77
C LYS A 196 25.88 8.73 18.31
N ASN A 197 26.29 9.65 17.44
CA ASN A 197 26.04 9.56 15.98
C ASN A 197 26.58 8.27 15.34
N SER A 198 27.70 7.72 15.83
CA SER A 198 28.21 6.40 15.40
C SER A 198 27.31 5.22 15.79
N CYS A 199 26.65 5.27 16.96
CA CYS A 199 25.67 4.27 17.39
C CYS A 199 24.43 4.31 16.50
N PHE A 200 23.88 5.50 16.27
CA PHE A 200 22.75 5.71 15.37
C PHE A 200 23.04 5.22 13.95
N PHE A 201 24.24 5.48 13.42
CA PHE A 201 24.67 4.96 12.13
C PHE A 201 24.69 3.42 12.12
N GLN A 202 25.31 2.80 13.13
CA GLN A 202 25.40 1.33 13.23
C GLN A 202 24.03 0.65 13.33
N GLU A 203 23.12 1.15 14.17
CA GLU A 203 21.75 0.63 14.32
C GLU A 203 20.95 0.82 13.01
N ARG A 204 21.05 1.98 12.33
CA ARG A 204 20.42 2.21 11.00
C ARG A 204 20.94 1.23 9.93
N ILE A 205 22.23 0.92 9.92
CA ILE A 205 22.80 -0.08 8.99
C ILE A 205 22.26 -1.48 9.27
N GLN A 206 22.11 -1.88 10.54
CA GLN A 206 21.51 -3.17 10.91
C GLN A 206 20.03 -3.28 10.50
N MET A 207 19.27 -2.18 10.59
CA MET A 207 17.86 -2.12 10.18
C MET A 207 17.63 -2.00 8.67
N ARG A 208 18.69 -1.84 7.85
CA ARG A 208 18.58 -1.48 6.42
C ARG A 208 17.69 -2.43 5.62
N SER A 209 17.91 -3.75 5.71
CA SER A 209 17.09 -4.72 4.97
C SER A 209 15.61 -4.67 5.37
N SER A 210 15.32 -4.58 6.67
CA SER A 210 13.96 -4.48 7.20
C SER A 210 13.25 -3.21 6.72
N ASN A 211 13.95 -2.08 6.71
CA ASN A 211 13.40 -0.80 6.24
C ASN A 211 13.17 -0.78 4.71
N ILE A 212 14.02 -1.44 3.93
CA ILE A 212 13.80 -1.63 2.49
C ILE A 212 12.57 -2.51 2.24
N PHE A 213 12.47 -3.66 2.91
CA PHE A 213 11.30 -4.53 2.78
C PHE A 213 10.02 -3.83 3.22
N LEU A 214 10.05 -3.05 4.30
CA LEU A 214 8.89 -2.29 4.77
C LEU A 214 8.41 -1.24 3.75
N ARG A 215 9.34 -0.49 3.15
CA ARG A 215 9.01 0.50 2.10
C ARG A 215 8.39 -0.18 0.87
N PHE A 216 8.98 -1.30 0.43
CA PHE A 216 8.43 -2.13 -0.63
C PHE A 216 7.01 -2.64 -0.28
N LEU A 217 6.84 -3.26 0.89
CA LEU A 217 5.56 -3.80 1.36
C LEU A 217 4.48 -2.70 1.44
N SER A 218 4.83 -1.53 1.96
CA SER A 218 3.94 -0.38 2.03
C SER A 218 3.51 0.08 0.63
N HIS A 219 4.44 0.16 -0.32
CA HIS A 219 4.13 0.51 -1.71
C HIS A 219 3.20 -0.52 -2.38
N VAL A 220 3.56 -1.82 -2.37
CA VAL A 220 2.77 -2.84 -3.07
C VAL A 220 1.39 -3.07 -2.44
N CYS A 221 1.26 -2.99 -1.11
CA CYS A 221 -0.04 -3.05 -0.46
C CYS A 221 -0.87 -1.77 -0.67
N ASN A 222 -0.24 -0.59 -0.72
CA ASN A 222 -0.95 0.65 -1.02
C ASN A 222 -1.46 0.68 -2.47
N ASN A 223 -0.69 0.17 -3.42
CA ASN A 223 -1.13 -0.04 -4.79
C ASN A 223 -2.33 -1.02 -4.85
N GLN A 224 -2.22 -2.19 -4.20
CA GLN A 224 -3.30 -3.19 -4.13
C GLN A 224 -4.61 -2.61 -3.58
N MET A 225 -4.53 -1.76 -2.55
CA MET A 225 -5.71 -1.21 -1.90
C MET A 225 -6.40 -0.06 -2.67
N ASN A 226 -5.70 0.59 -3.61
CA ASN A 226 -6.19 1.84 -4.23
C ASN A 226 -6.32 1.79 -5.76
N LEU A 227 -5.67 0.85 -6.46
CA LEU A 227 -5.63 0.82 -7.94
C LEU A 227 -6.49 -0.34 -8.47
N LYS A 228 -7.61 -0.06 -9.13
CA LYS A 228 -8.54 -1.11 -9.62
C LYS A 228 -7.88 -2.00 -10.68
N SER A 229 -7.03 -1.44 -11.55
CA SER A 229 -6.26 -2.20 -12.56
C SER A 229 -4.92 -2.76 -12.08
N TYR A 230 -4.66 -2.84 -10.77
CA TYR A 230 -3.32 -3.23 -10.29
C TYR A 230 -2.84 -4.58 -10.82
N ARG A 231 -3.73 -5.59 -10.88
CA ARG A 231 -3.43 -6.91 -11.47
C ARG A 231 -2.96 -6.82 -12.92
N TYR A 232 -3.60 -5.98 -13.74
CA TYR A 232 -3.23 -5.78 -15.13
C TYR A 232 -1.90 -5.01 -15.25
N GLY A 233 -1.71 -4.00 -14.40
CA GLY A 233 -0.41 -3.33 -14.28
C GLY A 233 0.72 -4.30 -13.91
N LEU A 234 0.48 -5.22 -12.97
CA LEU A 234 1.43 -6.23 -12.55
C LEU A 234 1.81 -7.21 -13.67
N SER A 235 0.88 -7.64 -14.53
CA SER A 235 1.24 -8.56 -15.63
C SER A 235 2.14 -7.86 -16.66
N ALA A 236 1.80 -6.64 -17.08
CA ALA A 236 2.66 -5.83 -17.94
C ALA A 236 4.03 -5.54 -17.30
N TYR A 237 4.03 -5.21 -16.00
CA TYR A 237 5.26 -4.98 -15.22
C TYR A 237 6.17 -6.21 -15.20
N TYR A 238 5.65 -7.41 -14.91
CA TYR A 238 6.45 -8.64 -14.93
C TYR A 238 6.89 -9.02 -16.36
N GLY A 239 6.06 -8.78 -17.38
CA GLY A 239 6.45 -8.92 -18.78
C GLY A 239 7.69 -8.09 -19.14
N SER A 240 7.67 -6.77 -18.86
CA SER A 240 8.83 -5.88 -19.11
C SER A 240 10.02 -6.11 -18.17
N LEU A 241 9.81 -6.67 -16.98
CA LEU A 241 10.88 -6.89 -15.99
C LEU A 241 11.67 -8.18 -16.28
N LEU A 242 10.97 -9.22 -16.72
CA LEU A 242 11.47 -10.60 -16.77
C LEU A 242 11.46 -11.19 -18.20
N GLY A 243 10.90 -10.48 -19.19
CA GLY A 243 10.75 -10.98 -20.56
C GLY A 243 9.69 -12.07 -20.73
N LEU A 244 8.71 -12.11 -19.83
CA LEU A 244 7.68 -13.16 -19.80
C LEU A 244 6.57 -12.94 -20.84
N SER A 245 5.99 -14.05 -21.30
CA SER A 245 4.73 -14.06 -22.04
C SER A 245 3.55 -13.56 -21.20
N PHE A 246 2.40 -13.28 -21.83
CA PHE A 246 1.17 -12.94 -21.12
C PHE A 246 0.74 -14.07 -20.17
N GLU A 247 0.85 -15.31 -20.62
CA GLU A 247 0.47 -16.53 -19.92
C GLU A 247 1.28 -16.67 -18.62
N GLU A 248 2.59 -16.50 -18.69
CA GLU A 248 3.47 -16.56 -17.50
C GLU A 248 3.28 -15.36 -16.58
N ALA A 249 3.22 -14.15 -17.15
CA ALA A 249 3.11 -12.92 -16.38
C ALA A 249 1.75 -12.76 -15.70
N SER A 250 0.67 -13.25 -16.31
CA SER A 250 -0.68 -13.25 -15.72
C SER A 250 -0.79 -14.23 -14.55
N VAL A 251 -0.14 -15.39 -14.59
CA VAL A 251 -0.05 -16.32 -13.45
C VAL A 251 0.66 -15.67 -12.27
N LEU A 252 1.85 -15.07 -12.50
CA LEU A 252 2.64 -14.40 -11.46
C LEU A 252 1.92 -13.17 -10.88
N SER A 253 1.31 -12.35 -11.75
CA SER A 253 0.47 -11.22 -11.35
C SER A 253 -0.70 -11.68 -10.48
N SER A 254 -1.46 -12.70 -10.91
CA SER A 254 -2.64 -13.18 -10.19
C SER A 254 -2.30 -13.72 -8.81
N ARG A 255 -1.17 -14.44 -8.68
CA ARG A 255 -0.67 -14.91 -7.38
C ARG A 255 -0.28 -13.75 -6.47
N THR A 256 0.44 -12.76 -7.00
CA THR A 256 0.90 -11.58 -6.26
C THR A 256 -0.29 -10.74 -5.79
N HIS A 257 -1.25 -10.43 -6.68
CA HIS A 257 -2.47 -9.70 -6.36
C HIS A 257 -3.29 -10.40 -5.27
N SER A 258 -3.60 -11.69 -5.45
CA SER A 258 -4.41 -12.46 -4.50
C SER A 258 -3.76 -12.56 -3.12
N GLY A 259 -2.44 -12.77 -3.07
CA GLY A 259 -1.68 -12.78 -1.81
C GLY A 259 -1.71 -11.44 -1.08
N LEU A 260 -1.55 -10.32 -1.82
CA LEU A 260 -1.65 -8.97 -1.26
C LEU A 260 -3.06 -8.68 -0.75
N GLU A 261 -4.09 -8.92 -1.58
CA GLU A 261 -5.51 -8.75 -1.23
C GLU A 261 -5.90 -9.52 0.05
N LYS A 262 -5.45 -10.77 0.17
CA LYS A 262 -5.71 -11.67 1.30
C LYS A 262 -5.00 -11.25 2.60
N CYS A 263 -3.81 -10.64 2.51
CA CYS A 263 -2.89 -10.49 3.65
C CYS A 263 -2.56 -9.05 4.07
N CYS A 264 -2.60 -8.05 3.19
CA CYS A 264 -2.12 -6.68 3.48
C CYS A 264 -2.83 -6.02 4.69
N LEU A 265 -4.13 -6.26 4.87
CA LEU A 265 -4.90 -5.72 6.00
C LEU A 265 -4.97 -6.64 7.23
N ARG A 266 -4.35 -7.82 7.22
CA ARG A 266 -4.25 -8.65 8.43
C ARG A 266 -3.18 -8.05 9.34
N PRO A 267 -3.40 -7.87 10.66
CA PRO A 267 -2.35 -7.45 11.60
C PRO A 267 -1.16 -8.40 11.66
N GLN A 268 -1.41 -9.69 11.37
CA GLN A 268 -0.46 -10.80 11.26
C GLN A 268 0.55 -10.60 10.13
N PRO A 269 1.87 -10.49 10.40
CA PRO A 269 2.87 -10.50 9.35
C PRO A 269 3.01 -11.88 8.66
N GLU A 270 2.59 -12.97 9.31
CA GLU A 270 2.81 -14.36 8.85
C GLU A 270 2.19 -14.60 7.47
N CYS A 271 0.93 -14.20 7.27
CA CYS A 271 0.19 -14.35 6.02
C CYS A 271 0.97 -13.76 4.83
N ILE A 272 1.44 -12.51 4.96
CA ILE A 272 2.15 -11.88 3.85
C ILE A 272 3.58 -12.41 3.70
N ILE A 273 4.25 -12.85 4.78
CA ILE A 273 5.56 -13.52 4.68
C ILE A 273 5.44 -14.84 3.89
N GLU A 274 4.38 -15.62 4.13
CA GLU A 274 4.09 -16.85 3.38
C GLU A 274 3.83 -16.55 1.89
N GLU A 275 2.95 -15.59 1.57
CA GLU A 275 2.64 -15.24 0.18
C GLU A 275 3.85 -14.64 -0.56
N ILE A 276 4.65 -13.78 0.09
CA ILE A 276 5.91 -13.25 -0.47
C ILE A 276 6.91 -14.38 -0.74
N SER A 277 7.02 -15.36 0.15
CA SER A 277 7.85 -16.55 -0.05
C SER A 277 7.31 -17.41 -1.21
N SER A 278 5.99 -17.50 -1.34
CA SER A 278 5.32 -18.19 -2.46
C SER A 278 5.60 -17.54 -3.81
N VAL A 279 5.55 -16.20 -3.87
CA VAL A 279 5.88 -15.43 -5.08
C VAL A 279 7.37 -15.54 -5.42
N HIS A 280 8.26 -15.44 -4.43
CA HIS A 280 9.70 -15.65 -4.60
C HIS A 280 10.00 -17.03 -5.21
N ASN A 281 9.40 -18.11 -4.71
CA ASN A 281 9.61 -19.45 -5.24
C ASN A 281 9.17 -19.61 -6.71
N VAL A 282 8.10 -18.92 -7.14
CA VAL A 282 7.64 -18.94 -8.55
C VAL A 282 8.53 -18.09 -9.47
N LEU A 283 9.07 -16.99 -8.94
CA LEU A 283 9.91 -16.04 -9.66
C LEU A 283 11.36 -16.52 -9.81
N CYS A 284 11.87 -17.24 -8.81
CA CYS A 284 13.24 -17.75 -8.74
C CYS A 284 13.35 -19.25 -9.05
N ASP A 285 12.39 -19.80 -9.79
CA ASP A 285 12.36 -21.18 -10.23
C ASP A 285 13.36 -21.42 -11.37
N GLU A 286 14.54 -21.95 -11.04
CA GLU A 286 15.61 -22.26 -12.00
C GLU A 286 15.26 -23.39 -13.00
N SER A 287 14.13 -24.10 -12.82
CA SER A 287 13.71 -25.14 -13.77
C SER A 287 13.12 -24.58 -15.07
N LYS A 288 12.86 -23.26 -15.14
CA LYS A 288 12.25 -22.59 -16.30
C LYS A 288 13.30 -22.27 -17.38
N PRO A 289 12.94 -22.43 -18.68
CA PRO A 289 13.89 -22.27 -19.79
C PRO A 289 14.24 -20.80 -20.11
N THR A 290 13.46 -19.83 -19.62
CA THR A 290 13.71 -18.41 -19.81
C THR A 290 14.99 -18.03 -19.07
N ALA A 291 16.06 -17.72 -19.82
CA ALA A 291 17.38 -17.48 -19.27
C ALA A 291 17.37 -16.36 -18.22
N MET A 292 17.39 -16.76 -16.94
CA MET A 292 17.40 -15.83 -15.81
C MET A 292 18.60 -14.89 -15.95
N SER A 293 18.31 -13.58 -16.05
CA SER A 293 19.37 -12.57 -16.17
C SER A 293 20.28 -12.59 -14.94
N GLU A 294 21.54 -12.20 -15.14
CA GLU A 294 22.54 -12.21 -14.08
C GLU A 294 22.12 -11.39 -12.85
N ASP A 295 21.42 -10.27 -13.06
CA ASP A 295 20.94 -9.44 -11.97
C ASP A 295 19.67 -10.00 -11.29
N LEU A 296 18.79 -10.69 -12.03
CA LEU A 296 17.70 -11.45 -11.45
C LEU A 296 18.24 -12.59 -10.57
N ARG A 297 19.27 -13.32 -11.04
CA ARG A 297 19.95 -14.37 -10.27
C ARG A 297 20.54 -13.83 -8.97
N LYS A 298 21.21 -12.68 -8.99
CA LYS A 298 21.72 -12.01 -7.78
C LYS A 298 20.62 -11.68 -6.77
N CYS A 299 19.43 -11.28 -7.24
CA CYS A 299 18.28 -11.05 -6.36
C CYS A 299 17.62 -12.35 -5.87
N CYS A 300 17.60 -13.41 -6.69
CA CYS A 300 17.07 -14.71 -6.30
C CYS A 300 17.95 -15.45 -5.28
N ASN A 301 19.27 -15.21 -5.29
CA ASN A 301 20.20 -15.70 -4.27
C ASN A 301 20.02 -15.07 -2.87
N LYS A 302 19.04 -14.17 -2.69
CA LYS A 302 18.70 -13.55 -1.41
C LYS A 302 17.50 -14.24 -0.75
N PRO A 303 17.37 -14.21 0.59
CA PRO A 303 16.14 -14.63 1.26
C PRO A 303 14.91 -13.90 0.71
N ALA A 304 13.75 -14.57 0.63
CA ALA A 304 12.54 -14.06 -0.04
C ALA A 304 12.18 -12.59 0.26
N LEU A 305 12.26 -12.17 1.53
CA LEU A 305 11.95 -10.80 1.97
C LEU A 305 12.95 -9.75 1.47
N GLU A 306 14.20 -10.13 1.17
CA GLU A 306 15.17 -9.26 0.49
C GLU A 306 15.15 -9.42 -1.04
N SER A 307 14.69 -10.58 -1.53
CA SER A 307 14.65 -10.91 -2.95
C SER A 307 13.66 -10.04 -3.71
N LEU A 308 12.39 -9.96 -3.27
CA LEU A 308 11.39 -9.18 -4.03
C LEU A 308 11.67 -7.67 -4.09
N PRO A 309 12.13 -6.99 -3.02
CA PRO A 309 12.58 -5.59 -3.11
C PRO A 309 13.82 -5.41 -4.00
N CYS A 310 14.69 -6.42 -4.10
CA CYS A 310 15.83 -6.41 -5.02
C CYS A 310 15.36 -6.51 -6.48
N VAL A 311 14.41 -7.42 -6.75
CA VAL A 311 13.77 -7.62 -8.06
C VAL A 311 13.03 -6.35 -8.52
N ASP A 312 12.31 -5.68 -7.62
CA ASP A 312 11.69 -4.38 -7.87
C ASP A 312 12.71 -3.28 -8.21
N GLY A 313 13.94 -3.41 -7.69
CA GLY A 313 15.08 -2.58 -8.06
C GLY A 313 15.53 -2.71 -9.51
N LEU A 314 15.30 -3.84 -10.18
CA LEU A 314 15.82 -4.14 -11.52
C LEU A 314 15.23 -3.24 -12.63
N LYS A 315 15.99 -3.00 -13.69
CA LYS A 315 15.55 -2.15 -14.81
C LYS A 315 14.65 -2.94 -15.76
N ARG A 316 13.39 -2.51 -15.90
CA ARG A 316 12.47 -3.00 -16.93
C ARG A 316 12.95 -2.58 -18.33
N GLN A 317 12.64 -3.41 -19.32
CA GLN A 317 12.91 -3.14 -20.73
C GLN A 317 11.59 -3.18 -21.52
N SER A 318 11.46 -2.34 -22.54
CA SER A 318 10.31 -2.41 -23.47
C SER A 318 10.38 -3.72 -24.24
N HIS A 319 9.33 -4.54 -24.18
CA HIS A 319 9.25 -5.77 -24.95
C HIS A 319 8.79 -5.46 -26.38
N GLN A 320 9.58 -5.86 -27.39
CA GLN A 320 9.23 -5.75 -28.80
C GLN A 320 9.02 -7.16 -29.38
N SER A 321 7.76 -7.58 -29.50
CA SER A 321 7.35 -8.74 -30.30
C SER A 321 6.38 -8.27 -31.42
N PRO A 322 6.34 -8.93 -32.59
CA PRO A 322 5.47 -8.52 -33.70
C PRO A 322 3.99 -8.41 -33.34
N ASP A 323 3.45 -9.34 -32.53
CA ASP A 323 2.06 -9.34 -32.08
C ASP A 323 1.71 -8.12 -31.21
N VAL A 324 2.72 -7.49 -30.61
CA VAL A 324 2.59 -6.31 -29.77
C VAL A 324 2.41 -5.04 -30.61
N ALA A 325 2.74 -5.06 -31.91
CA ALA A 325 2.85 -3.85 -32.74
C ALA A 325 1.56 -3.01 -32.72
N ASN A 326 0.43 -3.62 -33.11
CA ASN A 326 -0.92 -3.05 -33.06
C ASN A 326 -1.89 -4.10 -32.48
N PRO A 327 -2.15 -4.09 -31.16
CA PRO A 327 -3.17 -4.97 -30.59
C PRO A 327 -4.56 -4.53 -31.09
N ASP A 328 -5.32 -5.47 -31.68
CA ASP A 328 -6.65 -5.17 -32.20
C ASP A 328 -7.65 -4.92 -31.05
N SER A 329 -8.41 -3.83 -31.16
CA SER A 329 -9.45 -3.46 -30.20
C SER A 329 -10.86 -3.92 -30.62
N SER A 330 -11.04 -4.40 -31.85
CA SER A 330 -12.36 -4.72 -32.43
C SER A 330 -13.02 -5.97 -31.81
N GLN A 331 -12.22 -6.91 -31.29
CA GLN A 331 -12.67 -8.20 -30.75
C GLN A 331 -12.59 -8.30 -29.21
N LEU A 332 -12.38 -7.20 -28.48
CA LEU A 332 -12.18 -7.23 -27.02
C LEU A 332 -13.39 -7.72 -26.21
N CYS A 333 -14.58 -7.71 -26.80
CA CYS A 333 -15.81 -8.23 -26.20
C CYS A 333 -16.17 -9.64 -26.69
N ASP A 334 -15.36 -10.27 -27.56
CA ASP A 334 -15.63 -11.62 -28.07
C ASP A 334 -15.32 -12.68 -27.00
N GLY A 335 -16.35 -13.43 -26.58
CA GLY A 335 -16.21 -14.54 -25.64
C GLY A 335 -15.35 -15.69 -26.16
N ALA A 336 -15.05 -15.75 -27.47
CA ALA A 336 -14.09 -16.69 -28.05
C ALA A 336 -12.63 -16.35 -27.72
N GLN A 337 -12.32 -15.10 -27.32
CA GLN A 337 -10.98 -14.69 -26.89
C GLN A 337 -10.85 -14.72 -25.35
N PRO A 338 -10.32 -15.81 -24.74
CA PRO A 338 -10.10 -15.83 -23.30
C PRO A 338 -9.10 -14.74 -22.91
N HIS A 339 -9.54 -13.87 -21.98
CA HIS A 339 -8.76 -12.75 -21.47
C HIS A 339 -8.40 -11.67 -22.52
N GLY A 340 -9.24 -11.44 -23.54
CA GLY A 340 -8.98 -10.44 -24.60
C GLY A 340 -8.59 -9.05 -24.07
N ILE A 341 -9.33 -8.51 -23.09
CA ILE A 341 -9.00 -7.22 -22.44
C ILE A 341 -7.63 -7.30 -21.73
N ASP A 342 -7.41 -8.33 -20.91
CA ASP A 342 -6.17 -8.49 -20.14
C ASP A 342 -4.94 -8.59 -21.06
N ARG A 343 -5.07 -9.28 -22.21
CA ARG A 343 -4.05 -9.39 -23.26
C ARG A 343 -3.78 -8.05 -23.93
N TYR A 344 -4.82 -7.32 -24.30
CA TYR A 344 -4.72 -5.99 -24.91
C TYR A 344 -3.97 -5.01 -23.97
N LEU A 345 -4.36 -4.98 -22.70
CA LEU A 345 -3.68 -4.19 -21.67
C LEU A 345 -2.22 -4.62 -21.50
N PHE A 346 -1.94 -5.91 -21.42
CA PHE A 346 -0.56 -6.44 -21.34
C PHE A 346 0.30 -5.97 -22.52
N LEU A 347 -0.16 -6.16 -23.76
CA LEU A 347 0.57 -5.78 -24.97
C LEU A 347 0.87 -4.28 -25.03
N ILE A 348 -0.07 -3.44 -24.57
CA ILE A 348 0.17 -2.00 -24.43
C ILE A 348 1.17 -1.71 -23.31
N GLY A 349 1.00 -2.31 -22.14
CA GLY A 349 1.83 -2.02 -20.98
C GLY A 349 3.29 -2.44 -21.13
N VAL A 350 3.58 -3.56 -21.79
CA VAL A 350 4.96 -4.06 -21.92
C VAL A 350 5.89 -3.17 -22.76
N LYS A 351 5.32 -2.25 -23.55
CA LYS A 351 6.04 -1.20 -24.29
C LYS A 351 6.52 -0.04 -23.39
N HIS A 352 5.86 0.18 -22.25
CA HIS A 352 6.02 1.38 -21.42
C HIS A 352 6.73 1.03 -20.11
N ALA A 353 8.04 0.82 -20.21
CA ALA A 353 8.89 0.30 -19.13
C ALA A 353 9.35 1.38 -18.13
N THR A 354 9.17 2.67 -18.43
CA THR A 354 9.66 3.80 -17.64
C THR A 354 8.61 4.34 -16.68
N ILE A 355 7.33 4.38 -17.07
CA ILE A 355 6.21 4.79 -16.21
C ILE A 355 6.03 3.85 -15.01
N SER A 356 5.58 4.39 -13.88
CA SER A 356 5.30 3.61 -12.69
C SER A 356 4.00 2.79 -12.77
N LEU A 357 3.86 1.81 -11.86
CA LEU A 357 2.66 0.97 -11.75
C LEU A 357 1.37 1.77 -11.50
N PRO A 358 1.34 2.80 -10.62
CA PRO A 358 0.17 3.68 -10.47
C PRO A 358 -0.27 4.40 -11.74
N VAL A 359 0.68 4.94 -12.52
CA VAL A 359 0.39 5.60 -13.80
C VAL A 359 -0.21 4.61 -14.79
N LEU A 360 0.44 3.45 -14.95
CA LEU A 360 -0.02 2.40 -15.86
C LEU A 360 -1.42 1.89 -15.50
N ALA A 361 -1.68 1.64 -14.21
CA ALA A 361 -2.98 1.18 -13.72
C ALA A 361 -4.08 2.24 -13.92
N THR A 362 -3.76 3.54 -13.79
CA THR A 362 -4.73 4.64 -14.03
C THR A 362 -5.16 4.69 -15.49
N ILE A 363 -4.21 4.54 -16.43
CA ILE A 363 -4.53 4.49 -17.87
C ILE A 363 -5.29 3.19 -18.23
N PHE A 364 -4.93 2.06 -17.61
CA PHE A 364 -5.66 0.80 -17.77
C PHE A 364 -7.10 0.87 -17.25
N ASP A 365 -7.36 1.61 -16.16
CA ASP A 365 -8.71 1.85 -15.67
C ASP A 365 -9.55 2.59 -16.72
N ARG A 366 -9.03 3.65 -17.34
CA ARG A 366 -9.73 4.37 -18.43
C ARG A 366 -10.03 3.49 -19.65
N ILE A 367 -9.06 2.67 -20.08
CA ILE A 367 -9.24 1.72 -21.19
C ILE A 367 -10.31 0.68 -20.84
N ARG A 368 -10.19 0.02 -19.69
CA ARG A 368 -11.11 -1.02 -19.26
C ARG A 368 -12.51 -0.47 -19.06
N ASP A 369 -12.67 0.66 -18.39
CA ASP A 369 -13.99 1.24 -18.12
C ASP A 369 -14.70 1.65 -19.44
N THR A 370 -13.95 2.09 -20.45
CA THR A 370 -14.45 2.32 -21.83
C THR A 370 -14.89 1.02 -22.51
N VAL A 371 -14.03 -0.01 -22.50
CA VAL A 371 -14.30 -1.30 -23.16
C VAL A 371 -15.46 -2.03 -22.47
N THR A 372 -15.50 -2.10 -21.14
CA THR A 372 -16.58 -2.72 -20.37
C THR A 372 -17.92 -2.02 -20.60
N ALA A 373 -17.95 -0.69 -20.76
CA ALA A 373 -19.16 0.03 -21.17
C ALA A 373 -19.64 -0.42 -22.56
N CYS A 374 -18.74 -0.56 -23.54
CA CYS A 374 -19.10 -1.08 -24.87
C CYS A 374 -19.53 -2.55 -24.86
N CYS A 375 -18.85 -3.43 -24.13
CA CYS A 375 -19.25 -4.85 -24.01
C CYS A 375 -20.60 -5.03 -23.30
N SER A 376 -21.07 -4.02 -22.56
CA SER A 376 -22.39 -3.99 -21.91
C SER A 376 -23.48 -3.35 -22.78
N SER A 377 -23.14 -2.90 -24.00
CA SER A 377 -24.09 -2.26 -24.94
C SER A 377 -24.77 -3.29 -25.85
N ALA A 378 -25.83 -2.88 -26.54
CA ALA A 378 -26.59 -3.75 -27.44
C ALA A 378 -25.82 -4.18 -28.70
N ASP A 379 -24.85 -3.37 -29.15
CA ASP A 379 -23.93 -3.68 -30.24
C ASP A 379 -22.50 -3.30 -29.82
N ALA A 380 -21.84 -4.26 -29.17
CA ALA A 380 -20.49 -4.08 -28.65
C ALA A 380 -19.47 -3.79 -29.76
N SER A 381 -19.64 -4.37 -30.95
CA SER A 381 -18.74 -4.14 -32.09
C SER A 381 -18.88 -2.73 -32.64
N ALA A 382 -20.11 -2.24 -32.86
CA ALA A 382 -20.32 -0.86 -33.28
C ALA A 382 -19.81 0.15 -32.23
N CYS A 383 -20.04 -0.11 -30.94
CA CYS A 383 -19.52 0.74 -29.86
C CYS A 383 -17.98 0.76 -29.84
N LEU A 384 -17.31 -0.39 -29.96
CA LEU A 384 -15.85 -0.45 -30.02
C LEU A 384 -15.30 0.28 -31.26
N THR A 385 -15.96 0.17 -32.41
CA THR A 385 -15.59 0.95 -33.61
C THR A 385 -15.75 2.46 -33.39
N GLU A 386 -16.84 2.90 -32.74
CA GLU A 386 -17.04 4.32 -32.38
C GLU A 386 -15.95 4.82 -31.41
N LYS A 387 -15.59 4.01 -30.41
CA LYS A 387 -14.58 4.37 -29.38
C LYS A 387 -13.14 4.08 -29.78
N GLU A 388 -12.88 3.52 -30.97
CA GLU A 388 -11.52 3.17 -31.44
C GLU A 388 -10.57 4.38 -31.37
N SER A 389 -11.06 5.56 -31.76
CA SER A 389 -10.32 6.83 -31.68
C SER A 389 -9.91 7.20 -30.25
N THR A 390 -10.80 6.95 -29.27
CA THR A 390 -10.60 7.23 -27.84
C THR A 390 -9.60 6.25 -27.22
N LEU A 391 -9.69 4.97 -27.58
CA LEU A 391 -8.73 3.93 -27.17
C LEU A 391 -7.33 4.22 -27.73
N LYS A 392 -7.23 4.60 -29.02
CA LYS A 392 -5.97 5.01 -29.65
C LYS A 392 -5.37 6.26 -29.00
N LYS A 393 -6.17 7.30 -28.73
CA LYS A 393 -5.70 8.51 -28.01
C LYS A 393 -5.17 8.18 -26.62
N THR A 394 -5.92 7.38 -25.85
CA THR A 394 -5.52 6.93 -24.50
C THR A 394 -4.22 6.13 -24.54
N THR A 395 -4.04 5.27 -25.55
CA THR A 395 -2.81 4.49 -25.75
C THR A 395 -1.62 5.38 -26.16
N ALA A 396 -1.83 6.36 -27.04
CA ALA A 396 -0.79 7.32 -27.42
C ALA A 396 -0.36 8.22 -26.25
N PHE A 397 -1.30 8.58 -25.37
CA PHE A 397 -0.99 9.33 -24.16
C PHE A 397 -0.10 8.52 -23.20
N LEU A 398 -0.26 7.19 -23.11
CA LEU A 398 0.64 6.32 -22.36
C LEU A 398 2.10 6.43 -22.85
N SER A 399 2.31 6.54 -24.17
CA SER A 399 3.63 6.78 -24.75
C SER A 399 4.18 8.16 -24.38
N LYS A 400 3.34 9.21 -24.41
CA LYS A 400 3.72 10.56 -23.94
C LYS A 400 4.16 10.56 -22.46
N LEU A 401 3.48 9.80 -21.60
CA LEU A 401 3.83 9.65 -20.19
C LEU A 401 5.18 8.91 -20.02
N ASP A 402 5.44 7.84 -20.78
CA ASP A 402 6.71 7.09 -20.71
C ASP A 402 7.89 7.93 -21.22
N ASP A 403 7.72 8.63 -22.34
CA ASP A 403 8.72 9.57 -22.86
C ASP A 403 9.00 10.71 -21.87
N THR A 404 7.98 11.19 -21.16
CA THR A 404 8.15 12.22 -20.13
C THR A 404 8.93 11.68 -18.93
N CYS A 405 8.65 10.47 -18.45
CA CYS A 405 9.47 9.85 -17.41
C CYS A 405 10.89 9.50 -17.87
N SER A 406 11.06 9.13 -19.14
CA SER A 406 12.35 8.90 -19.80
C SER A 406 13.17 10.19 -19.93
N GLN A 407 12.52 11.33 -20.12
CA GLN A 407 13.13 12.67 -20.09
C GLN A 407 13.47 13.08 -18.64
N TYR A 408 12.53 12.91 -17.71
CA TYR A 408 12.73 13.21 -16.28
C TYR A 408 13.91 12.44 -15.67
N SER A 409 14.09 11.16 -16.03
CA SER A 409 15.20 10.35 -15.52
C SER A 409 16.59 10.74 -16.07
N LYS A 410 16.66 11.61 -17.08
CA LYS A 410 17.90 11.99 -17.79
C LYS A 410 18.32 13.44 -17.54
N LEU A 411 17.42 14.27 -17.01
CA LEU A 411 17.60 15.71 -16.85
C LEU A 411 17.61 16.06 -15.37
N ASP A 412 18.29 17.15 -15.01
CA ASP A 412 18.06 17.79 -13.72
C ASP A 412 16.70 18.53 -13.69
N LEU A 413 16.22 18.86 -12.50
CA LEU A 413 14.91 19.50 -12.33
C LEU A 413 14.80 20.86 -13.07
N PRO A 414 15.82 21.75 -13.08
CA PRO A 414 15.79 22.97 -13.90
C PRO A 414 15.67 22.70 -15.42
N ALA A 415 16.46 21.78 -15.97
CA ALA A 415 16.42 21.44 -17.40
C ALA A 415 15.09 20.77 -17.77
N PHE A 416 14.58 19.87 -16.93
CA PHE A 416 13.26 19.28 -17.12
C PHE A 416 12.13 20.32 -17.05
N THR A 417 12.17 21.23 -16.07
CA THR A 417 11.20 22.33 -15.93
C THR A 417 11.21 23.27 -17.13
N THR A 418 12.38 23.47 -17.75
CA THR A 418 12.52 24.21 -19.00
C THR A 418 11.90 23.44 -20.16
N LEU A 419 12.14 22.12 -20.26
CA LEU A 419 11.54 21.26 -21.29
C LEU A 419 10.00 21.24 -21.20
N MET A 420 9.42 21.27 -19.99
CA MET A 420 7.97 21.30 -19.80
C MET A 420 7.29 22.64 -20.20
N GLN A 421 8.05 23.68 -20.55
CA GLN A 421 7.49 24.88 -21.18
C GLN A 421 6.80 24.57 -22.53
N LYS A 422 7.20 23.48 -23.20
CA LYS A 422 6.59 23.04 -24.46
C LYS A 422 5.12 22.61 -24.31
N GLU A 423 4.67 22.26 -23.10
CA GLU A 423 3.32 21.78 -22.81
C GLU A 423 2.29 22.94 -22.68
N GLY A 424 2.76 24.19 -22.77
CA GLY A 424 1.93 25.39 -22.82
C GLY A 424 2.11 26.31 -21.61
N GLY A 425 1.02 26.99 -21.21
CA GLY A 425 1.04 27.99 -20.15
C GLY A 425 1.50 27.47 -18.79
N GLU A 426 1.89 28.39 -17.91
CA GLU A 426 2.56 28.08 -16.63
C GLU A 426 1.84 27.01 -15.79
N THR A 427 0.51 27.01 -15.75
CA THR A 427 -0.30 25.98 -15.06
C THR A 427 -0.07 24.57 -15.62
N ARG A 428 -0.04 24.40 -16.96
CA ARG A 428 0.22 23.09 -17.60
C ARG A 428 1.65 22.62 -17.31
N LYS A 429 2.62 23.52 -17.44
CA LYS A 429 4.02 23.28 -17.07
C LYS A 429 4.15 22.81 -15.62
N GLN A 430 3.48 23.47 -14.67
CA GLN A 430 3.50 23.10 -13.26
C GLN A 430 2.84 21.74 -13.01
N ALA A 431 1.71 21.44 -13.65
CA ALA A 431 1.05 20.14 -13.56
C ALA A 431 1.97 19.00 -14.06
N TRP A 432 2.62 19.17 -15.21
CA TRP A 432 3.58 18.19 -15.74
C TRP A 432 4.83 18.00 -14.87
N VAL A 433 5.37 19.06 -14.27
CA VAL A 433 6.49 18.96 -13.32
C VAL A 433 6.08 18.27 -12.01
N SER A 434 4.90 18.60 -11.47
CA SER A 434 4.32 17.95 -10.29
C SER A 434 4.07 16.46 -10.54
N TRP A 435 3.46 16.13 -11.68
CA TRP A 435 3.24 14.75 -12.12
C TRP A 435 4.55 13.98 -12.26
N ALA A 436 5.53 14.50 -13.03
CA ALA A 436 6.77 13.76 -13.29
C ALA A 436 7.58 13.51 -12.00
N SER A 437 7.72 14.54 -11.15
CA SER A 437 8.45 14.44 -9.89
C SER A 437 7.81 13.48 -8.88
N SER A 438 6.49 13.33 -8.90
CA SER A 438 5.76 12.40 -8.04
C SER A 438 5.69 10.97 -8.62
N CYS A 439 5.50 10.86 -9.94
CA CYS A 439 4.95 9.65 -10.58
C CYS A 439 5.91 8.88 -11.48
N CYS A 440 7.05 9.46 -11.86
CA CYS A 440 8.12 8.74 -12.54
C CYS A 440 9.03 7.95 -11.59
N SER A 441 8.83 8.07 -10.27
CA SER A 441 9.44 7.18 -9.28
C SER A 441 8.80 5.79 -9.31
N LYS A 442 9.63 4.74 -9.17
CA LYS A 442 9.15 3.36 -9.01
C LYS A 442 8.21 3.23 -7.80
N LEU A 443 8.61 3.82 -6.67
CA LEU A 443 7.85 3.84 -5.41
C LEU A 443 6.86 5.02 -5.34
N SER A 444 6.24 5.36 -6.48
CA SER A 444 5.31 6.49 -6.55
C SER A 444 4.04 6.26 -5.71
N PRO A 445 3.48 7.33 -5.11
CA PRO A 445 2.24 7.26 -4.35
C PRO A 445 1.05 6.96 -5.26
N ALA A 446 0.27 5.92 -4.94
CA ALA A 446 -0.81 5.41 -5.79
C ALA A 446 -1.92 6.44 -6.02
N GLN A 447 -2.44 7.01 -4.93
CA GLN A 447 -3.61 7.89 -4.98
C GLN A 447 -3.26 9.27 -5.55
N LEU A 448 -2.08 9.81 -5.18
CA LEU A 448 -1.59 11.08 -5.72
C LEU A 448 -1.30 10.95 -7.21
N CYS A 449 -0.70 9.84 -7.67
CA CYS A 449 -0.42 9.65 -9.08
C CYS A 449 -1.67 9.36 -9.93
N GLN A 450 -2.69 8.73 -9.36
CA GLN A 450 -3.99 8.68 -10.03
C GLN A 450 -4.54 10.10 -10.28
N LYS A 451 -4.56 10.95 -9.25
CA LYS A 451 -5.03 12.35 -9.34
C LYS A 451 -4.21 13.18 -10.34
N LEU A 452 -2.88 13.16 -10.22
CA LEU A 452 -2.00 13.93 -11.11
C LEU A 452 -2.05 13.41 -12.55
N THR A 453 -2.23 12.11 -12.77
CA THR A 453 -2.36 11.54 -14.12
C THR A 453 -3.68 11.98 -14.76
N GLU A 454 -4.80 11.93 -14.03
CA GLU A 454 -6.08 12.47 -14.48
C GLU A 454 -6.00 13.98 -14.81
N GLU A 455 -5.26 14.76 -14.01
CA GLU A 455 -5.02 16.18 -14.27
C GLU A 455 -4.26 16.43 -15.58
N VAL A 456 -3.12 15.74 -15.82
CA VAL A 456 -2.36 15.95 -17.06
C VAL A 456 -3.10 15.43 -18.30
N ILE A 457 -3.93 14.38 -18.19
CA ILE A 457 -4.77 13.95 -19.32
C ILE A 457 -5.79 15.04 -19.66
N LYS A 458 -6.44 15.66 -18.66
CA LYS A 458 -7.42 16.72 -18.91
C LYS A 458 -6.81 17.88 -19.70
N TYR A 459 -5.58 18.31 -19.37
CA TYR A 459 -4.90 19.37 -20.11
C TYR A 459 -4.51 18.97 -21.55
N ASP A 460 -4.32 17.67 -21.82
CA ASP A 460 -4.06 17.13 -23.15
C ASP A 460 -5.36 17.01 -23.98
N ASP A 461 -6.46 16.61 -23.34
CA ASP A 461 -7.82 16.67 -23.90
C ASP A 461 -8.21 18.10 -24.28
N ASP A 462 -8.02 19.07 -23.38
CA ASP A 462 -8.19 20.52 -23.60
C ASP A 462 -7.16 21.13 -24.60
N SER A 463 -6.31 20.32 -25.24
CA SER A 463 -5.39 20.76 -26.31
C SER A 463 -5.74 20.20 -27.69
N ALA A 464 -6.65 19.21 -27.73
CA ALA A 464 -7.09 18.53 -28.95
C ALA A 464 -8.50 18.97 -29.41
N ALA A 465 -9.15 19.84 -28.64
CA ALA A 465 -10.43 20.50 -28.93
C ALA A 465 -10.19 21.98 -29.29
#